data_AF-A0A1Q5T8G6-F1
#
_entry.id   AF-A0A1Q5T8G6-F1
#
_cell.length_a   1.000
_cell.length_b   1.000
_cell.length_c   1.000
_cell.angle_alpha   90.00
_cell.angle_beta   90.00
_cell.angle_gamma   90.00
#
_symmetry.space_group_name_H-M   'P 1'
#
loop_
_entity.id
_entity.type
_entity.pdbx_description
1 polymer ?
#
loop_
_entity_poly.entity_id
_entity_poly.type
_entity_poly.pdbx_seq_one_letter_code
_entity_poly.pdbx_strand_id
1 'polypeptide(L)'
;MPRIDYNHYELWLAQCKVESPHKPCHWILLMVHPNDTHCIWYHCVNETGEAGDYETLIEPNQRFNSWSFDEKFYLGMFPTELDVAVSQEANKVLQQNCQ
;
A
#
# COMPACT_ATOMS: atom_id res chain seq x y z
N MET A 1 26.50 1.72 -1.31
CA MET A 1 25.06 1.45 -1.19
C MET A 1 24.63 1.90 0.20
N PRO A 2 23.54 2.67 0.36
CA PRO A 2 23.03 3.01 1.69
C PRO A 2 22.68 1.72 2.45
N ARG A 3 22.91 1.71 3.76
CA ARG A 3 22.54 0.58 4.61
C ARG A 3 21.03 0.66 4.87
N ILE A 4 20.30 -0.43 4.62
CA ILE A 4 18.88 -0.52 4.97
C ILE A 4 18.77 -0.55 6.50
N ASP A 5 17.88 0.30 7.04
CA ASP A 5 17.55 0.29 8.46
C ASP A 5 16.39 -0.68 8.68
N TYR A 6 16.64 -1.73 9.47
CA TYR A 6 15.65 -2.77 9.77
C TYR A 6 15.00 -2.60 11.14
N ASN A 7 15.16 -1.44 11.80
CA ASN A 7 14.54 -1.19 13.11
C ASN A 7 13.13 -0.59 13.00
N HIS A 8 12.77 -0.07 11.83
CA HIS A 8 11.44 0.47 11.57
C HIS A 8 10.99 0.22 10.13
N TYR A 9 9.69 0.30 9.95
CA TYR A 9 9.06 0.45 8.65
C TYR A 9 8.62 1.91 8.46
N GLU A 10 8.70 2.36 7.22
CA GLU A 10 8.02 3.55 6.74
C GLU A 10 6.68 3.14 6.11
N LEU A 11 5.65 3.94 6.39
CA LEU A 11 4.33 3.82 5.79
C LEU A 11 4.15 4.93 4.77
N TRP A 12 3.74 4.55 3.57
CA TRP A 12 3.47 5.46 2.46
C TRP A 12 2.10 5.20 1.86
N LEU A 13 1.45 6.25 1.35
CA LEU A 13 0.28 6.15 0.47
C LEU A 13 0.75 6.35 -0.98
N ALA A 14 0.52 5.37 -1.84
CA ALA A 14 0.72 5.51 -3.27
C ALA A 14 -0.61 5.83 -3.94
N GLN A 15 -0.63 6.92 -4.72
CA GLN A 15 -1.70 7.20 -5.65
C GLN A 15 -1.36 6.59 -7.00
N CYS A 16 -2.24 5.76 -7.53
CA CYS A 16 -2.07 5.14 -8.84
C CYS A 16 -2.52 6.08 -9.95
N LYS A 17 -1.93 5.89 -11.13
CA LYS A 17 -2.35 6.59 -12.34
C LYS A 17 -3.80 6.25 -12.67
N VAL A 18 -4.56 7.28 -13.01
CA VAL A 18 -5.95 7.13 -13.46
C VAL A 18 -5.96 6.51 -14.86
N GLU A 19 -6.50 5.30 -14.98
CA GLU A 19 -6.56 4.59 -16.26
C GLU A 19 -7.57 5.21 -17.24
N SER A 20 -8.65 5.80 -16.72
CA SER A 20 -9.61 6.58 -17.52
C SER A 20 -10.37 7.59 -16.65
N PRO A 21 -10.90 8.69 -17.21
CA PRO A 21 -11.62 9.71 -16.44
C PRO A 21 -12.85 9.23 -15.65
N HIS A 22 -13.35 8.02 -15.96
CA HIS A 22 -14.52 7.43 -15.32
C HIS A 22 -14.16 6.32 -14.33
N LYS A 23 -12.87 5.99 -14.17
CA LYS A 23 -12.41 5.03 -13.17
C LYS A 23 -12.02 5.78 -11.90
N PRO A 24 -12.37 5.24 -10.72
CA PRO A 24 -12.00 5.87 -9.46
C PRO A 24 -10.47 5.97 -9.35
N CYS A 25 -10.01 6.99 -8.63
CA CYS A 25 -8.62 7.08 -8.24
C CYS A 25 -8.29 5.90 -7.32
N HIS A 26 -7.23 5.16 -7.65
CA HIS A 26 -6.85 3.98 -6.89
C HIS A 26 -5.68 4.27 -5.97
N TRP A 27 -5.78 3.88 -4.70
CA TRP A 27 -4.74 4.10 -3.69
C TRP A 27 -4.24 2.78 -3.10
N ILE A 28 -2.95 2.72 -2.78
CA ILE A 28 -2.31 1.55 -2.17
C ILE A 28 -1.44 2.02 -0.99
N LEU A 29 -1.57 1.37 0.17
CA LEU A 29 -0.67 1.59 1.28
C LEU A 29 0.59 0.73 1.11
N LEU A 30 1.76 1.31 1.32
CA LEU A 30 3.06 0.66 1.17
C LEU A 30 3.78 0.64 2.52
N MET A 31 4.20 -0.55 2.94
CA MET A 31 5.09 -0.73 4.11
C MET A 31 6.48 -1.15 3.64
N VAL A 32 7.49 -0.32 3.90
CA VAL A 32 8.83 -0.47 3.33
C VAL A 32 9.90 -0.21 4.39
N HIS A 33 11.03 -0.91 4.34
CA HIS A 33 12.19 -0.51 5.12
C HIS A 33 12.87 0.71 4.48
N PRO A 34 13.43 1.64 5.27
CA PRO A 34 14.19 2.77 4.74
C PRO A 34 15.26 2.33 3.74
N ASN A 35 15.22 2.95 2.56
CA ASN A 35 16.10 2.69 1.41
C ASN A 35 15.94 1.32 0.73
N ASP A 36 14.94 0.52 1.11
CA ASP A 36 14.62 -0.72 0.39
C ASP A 36 13.92 -0.41 -0.95
N THR A 37 14.07 -1.31 -1.90
CA THR A 37 13.47 -1.24 -3.24
C THR A 37 12.17 -2.03 -3.33
N HIS A 38 11.93 -2.94 -2.38
CA HIS A 38 10.72 -3.76 -2.29
C HIS A 38 9.98 -3.49 -0.98
N CYS A 39 8.67 -3.64 -1.02
CA CYS A 39 7.76 -3.34 0.08
C CYS A 39 6.60 -4.35 0.10
N ILE A 40 5.75 -4.23 1.12
CA ILE A 40 4.45 -4.90 1.18
C ILE A 40 3.40 -3.90 0.71
N TRP A 41 2.54 -4.32 -0.21
CA TRP A 41 1.37 -3.55 -0.61
C TRP A 41 0.15 -4.02 0.17
N TYR A 42 -0.60 -3.07 0.72
CA TYR A 42 -1.94 -3.29 1.24
C TYR A 42 -2.91 -2.68 0.22
N HIS A 43 -3.51 -3.57 -0.55
CA HIS A 43 -4.15 -3.26 -1.82
C HIS A 43 -5.63 -3.61 -1.73
N CYS A 44 -6.50 -2.60 -1.79
CA CYS A 44 -7.94 -2.80 -1.81
C CYS A 44 -8.39 -3.08 -3.26
N VAL A 45 -8.63 -4.33 -3.61
CA VAL A 45 -9.02 -4.72 -4.97
C VAL A 45 -10.50 -5.05 -5.06
N ASN A 46 -11.02 -5.00 -6.29
CA ASN A 46 -12.30 -5.60 -6.63
C ASN A 46 -12.11 -6.39 -7.92
N GLU A 47 -12.21 -7.72 -7.83
CA GLU A 47 -11.94 -8.63 -8.95
C GLU A 47 -12.89 -8.44 -10.14
N THR A 48 -14.06 -7.83 -9.92
CA THR A 48 -15.11 -7.67 -10.94
C THR A 48 -15.12 -6.29 -11.60
N GLY A 49 -14.45 -5.29 -11.00
CA GLY A 49 -14.39 -3.93 -11.54
C GLY A 49 -15.72 -3.17 -11.56
N GLU A 50 -16.75 -3.72 -10.91
CA GLU A 50 -18.09 -3.17 -10.72
C GLU A 50 -18.31 -2.75 -9.25
N ALA A 51 -19.42 -2.06 -8.94
CA ALA A 51 -19.78 -1.80 -7.55
C ALA A 51 -20.07 -3.13 -6.82
N GLY A 52 -19.16 -3.56 -5.94
CA GLY A 52 -19.20 -4.84 -5.25
C GLY A 52 -18.30 -4.84 -4.02
N ASP A 53 -18.24 -5.99 -3.33
CA ASP A 53 -17.40 -6.18 -2.15
C ASP A 53 -15.93 -6.11 -2.58
N TYR A 54 -15.22 -5.11 -2.08
CA TYR A 54 -13.78 -5.05 -2.26
C TYR A 54 -13.14 -6.10 -1.31
N GLU A 55 -11.88 -6.42 -1.53
CA GLU A 55 -11.07 -7.18 -0.57
C GLU A 55 -9.71 -6.51 -0.38
N THR A 56 -9.12 -6.70 0.80
CA THR A 56 -7.76 -6.25 1.08
C THR A 56 -6.79 -7.39 0.79
N LEU A 57 -5.96 -7.22 -0.24
CA LEU A 57 -4.83 -8.10 -0.52
C LEU A 57 -3.56 -7.55 0.16
N ILE A 58 -2.82 -8.44 0.82
CA ILE A 58 -1.50 -8.15 1.39
C ILE A 58 -0.47 -8.81 0.48
N GLU A 59 0.20 -8.00 -0.34
CA GLU A 59 1.09 -8.48 -1.39
C GLU A 59 2.55 -8.20 -1.02
N PRO A 60 3.31 -9.21 -0.55
CA PRO A 60 4.71 -9.02 -0.18
C PRO A 60 5.62 -8.94 -1.41
N ASN A 61 6.82 -8.39 -1.21
CA ASN A 61 7.89 -8.33 -2.22
C ASN A 61 7.49 -7.59 -3.50
N GLN A 62 6.62 -6.59 -3.37
CA GLN A 62 6.25 -5.71 -4.48
C GLN A 62 7.22 -4.54 -4.58
N ARG A 63 7.35 -3.93 -5.76
CA ARG A 63 8.28 -2.81 -5.94
C ARG A 63 7.78 -1.56 -5.25
N PHE A 64 8.64 -0.89 -4.48
CA PHE A 64 8.32 0.42 -3.92
C PHE A 64 8.16 1.51 -4.99
N ASN A 65 8.85 1.34 -6.12
CA ASN A 65 8.68 2.16 -7.32
C ASN A 65 8.02 1.31 -8.42
N SER A 66 6.71 1.47 -8.59
CA SER A 66 5.93 0.86 -9.66
C SER A 66 5.60 1.85 -10.76
N TRP A 67 5.49 1.37 -12.01
CA TRP A 67 5.04 2.16 -13.15
C TRP A 67 3.57 2.58 -13.05
N SER A 68 2.78 1.85 -12.25
CA SER A 68 1.38 2.14 -11.98
C SER A 68 1.18 3.33 -11.02
N PHE A 69 2.23 3.75 -10.30
CA PHE A 69 2.15 4.86 -9.36
C PHE A 69 2.36 6.20 -10.07
N ASP A 70 1.58 7.19 -9.65
CA ASP A 70 1.72 8.58 -10.05
C ASP A 70 2.49 9.35 -8.98
N GLU A 71 1.97 9.34 -7.75
CA GLU A 71 2.56 10.04 -6.60
C GLU A 71 2.62 9.15 -5.36
N LYS A 72 3.53 9.48 -4.43
CA LYS A 72 3.65 8.81 -3.12
C LYS A 72 3.75 9.83 -2.01
N PHE A 73 3.02 9.59 -0.93
CA PHE A 73 2.94 10.45 0.24
C PHE A 73 3.43 9.69 1.47
N TYR A 74 4.41 10.25 2.19
CA TYR A 74 4.90 9.68 3.44
C TYR A 74 3.87 9.91 4.56
N LEU A 75 3.49 8.84 5.25
CA LEU A 75 2.51 8.89 6.34
C LEU A 75 3.15 8.80 7.72
N GLY A 76 4.32 8.18 7.84
CA GLY A 76 5.02 8.02 9.10
C GLY A 76 5.85 6.75 9.17
N MET A 77 6.30 6.42 10.37
CA MET A 77 7.11 5.24 10.64
C MET A 77 6.62 4.53 11.90
N PHE A 78 6.86 3.23 11.97
CA PHE A 78 6.60 2.44 13.17
C PHE A 78 7.66 1.35 13.37
N PRO A 79 7.87 0.89 14.62
CA PRO A 79 8.85 -0.15 14.93
C PRO A 79 8.51 -1.48 14.25
N THR A 80 9.54 -2.24 13.85
CA THR A 80 9.35 -3.52 13.16
C THR A 80 8.56 -4.55 13.95
N GLU A 81 8.58 -4.47 15.28
CA GLU A 81 7.85 -5.40 16.15
C GLU A 81 6.32 -5.30 16.00
N LEU A 82 5.82 -4.25 15.34
CA LEU A 82 4.39 -4.05 15.09
C LEU A 82 3.92 -4.59 13.73
N ASP A 83 4.79 -5.18 12.91
CA ASP A 83 4.46 -5.61 11.54
C ASP A 83 3.29 -6.61 11.46
N VAL A 84 3.28 -7.60 12.35
CA VAL A 84 2.20 -8.59 12.47
C VAL A 84 0.91 -7.91 12.89
N ALA A 85 0.98 -7.00 13.87
CA ALA A 85 -0.19 -6.27 14.36
C ALA A 85 -0.79 -5.39 13.27
N VAL A 86 0.04 -4.64 12.53
CA VAL A 86 -0.40 -3.80 11.40
C VAL A 86 -1.11 -4.65 10.35
N SER A 87 -0.54 -5.80 9.99
CA SER A 87 -1.13 -6.69 8.99
C SER A 87 -2.45 -7.32 9.47
N GLN A 88 -2.57 -7.61 10.76
CA GLN A 88 -3.82 -8.10 11.36
C GLN A 88 -4.90 -7.03 11.42
N GLU A 89 -4.55 -5.79 11.77
CA GLU A 89 -5.49 -4.67 11.84
C GLU A 89 -5.93 -4.21 10.45
N ALA A 90 -5.06 -4.27 9.44
CA ALA A 90 -5.40 -3.92 8.05
C ALA A 90 -6.61 -4.70 7.50
N ASN A 91 -6.76 -5.97 7.90
CA ASN A 91 -7.90 -6.81 7.50
C ASN A 91 -9.21 -6.45 8.23
N LYS A 92 -9.15 -5.61 9.28
CA LYS A 92 -10.33 -5.21 10.07
C LYS A 92 -10.84 -3.83 9.68
N VAL A 93 -10.03 -3.02 9.00
CA VAL A 93 -10.45 -1.69 8.55
C VAL A 93 -11.49 -1.85 7.45
N LEU A 94 -12.67 -1.27 7.67
CA LEU A 94 -13.72 -1.23 6.66
C LEU A 94 -13.19 -0.54 5.40
N GLN A 95 -13.48 -1.15 4.26
CA GLN A 95 -13.04 -0.65 2.97
C GLN A 95 -13.62 0.74 2.72
N GLN A 96 -12.73 1.68 2.46
CA GLN A 96 -13.09 3.03 2.09
C GLN A 96 -13.15 3.04 0.55
N ASN A 97 -14.36 3.00 0.01
CA ASN A 97 -14.55 3.11 -1.44
C ASN A 97 -14.08 4.48 -1.90
N CYS A 98 -13.20 4.51 -2.89
CA CYS A 98 -12.83 5.73 -3.60
C CYS A 98 -14.08 6.21 -4.36
N GLN A 99 -14.59 7.40 -4.02
CA GLN A 99 -15.71 8.03 -4.75
C GLN A 99 -15.24 8.68 -6.06
#